data_AF-A0A2T4WJ65-F1
#
_entry.id   AF-A0A2T4WJ65-F1
#
_cell.length_a   1.000
_cell.length_b   1.000
_cell.length_c   1.000
_cell.angle_alpha   90.00
_cell.angle_beta   90.00
_cell.angle_gamma   90.00
#
_symmetry.space_group_name_H-M   'P 1'
#
loop_
_entity.id
_entity.type
_entity.pdbx_description
1 polymer ?
#
loop_
_entity_poly.entity_id
_entity_poly.type
_entity_poly.pdbx_seq_one_letter_code
_entity_poly.pdbx_strand_id
1 'polypeptide(L)'
;VDQFTESLYWQARKLVTRHDLADDVLQDSFISAWKALPKFKGESNFYTWLFRIVCNQSFASLKKEKRYTEIEGSSVAALNEDPFFNGDKALADLHKAIAALPVKQQIVFKLRYFNEMPYHQMSKVLETSEGALKASYHHAKEKIKKSFQLD
;
A
#
# COMPACT_ATOMS: atom_id res chain seq x y z
N VAL A 1 15.75 -9.38 -12.57
CA VAL A 1 15.34 -8.45 -11.49
C VAL A 1 15.00 -7.11 -12.11
N ASP A 2 15.93 -6.54 -12.87
CA ASP A 2 15.82 -5.24 -13.56
C ASP A 2 14.53 -5.03 -14.36
N GLN A 3 14.05 -6.07 -15.05
CA GLN A 3 12.80 -6.02 -15.83
C GLN A 3 11.55 -5.63 -15.00
N PHE A 4 11.52 -5.97 -13.71
CA PHE A 4 10.35 -5.71 -12.84
C PHE A 4 10.58 -4.59 -11.84
N THR A 5 11.83 -4.15 -11.66
CA THR A 5 12.24 -3.19 -10.61
C THR A 5 11.44 -1.90 -10.70
N GLU A 6 11.41 -1.25 -11.86
CA GLU A 6 10.73 0.03 -12.01
C GLU A 6 9.22 -0.08 -11.77
N SER A 7 8.57 -1.08 -12.38
CA SER A 7 7.13 -1.29 -12.19
C SER A 7 6.80 -1.55 -10.71
N LEU A 8 7.54 -2.45 -10.05
CA LEU A 8 7.32 -2.79 -8.64
C LEU A 8 7.65 -1.63 -7.70
N TYR A 9 8.64 -0.80 -8.02
CA TYR A 9 8.91 0.44 -7.31
C TYR A 9 7.69 1.35 -7.32
N TRP A 10 7.13 1.62 -8.50
CA TRP A 10 5.93 2.47 -8.60
C TRP A 10 4.73 1.87 -7.91
N GLN A 11 4.60 0.53 -7.89
CA GLN A 11 3.56 -0.11 -7.09
C GLN A 11 3.79 0.08 -5.58
N ALA A 12 5.01 -0.16 -5.08
CA ALA A 12 5.36 0.04 -3.69
C ALA A 12 5.11 1.50 -3.27
N ARG A 13 5.54 2.44 -4.11
CA ARG A 13 5.37 3.88 -3.94
C ARG A 13 3.92 4.31 -3.78
N LYS A 14 3.00 3.72 -4.55
CA LYS A 14 1.55 3.93 -4.39
C LYS A 14 1.01 3.35 -3.09
N LEU A 15 1.63 2.30 -2.55
CA LEU A 15 1.17 1.60 -1.35
C LEU A 15 1.67 2.23 -0.04
N VAL A 16 2.92 2.68 0.03
CA VAL A 16 3.49 3.32 1.23
C VAL A 16 2.99 4.76 1.40
N THR A 17 3.12 5.32 2.59
CA THR A 17 2.71 6.70 2.89
C THR A 17 3.82 7.68 2.56
N ARG A 18 5.06 7.37 2.95
CA ARG A 18 6.26 8.16 2.63
C ARG A 18 7.05 7.55 1.48
N HIS A 19 7.80 8.39 0.77
CA HIS A 19 8.49 8.02 -0.46
C HIS A 19 9.73 7.19 -0.22
N ASP A 20 10.49 7.60 0.79
CA ASP A 20 11.71 6.95 1.22
C ASP A 20 11.49 5.49 1.61
N LEU A 21 10.27 5.16 2.05
CA LEU A 21 9.89 3.77 2.36
C LEU A 21 9.71 2.88 1.12
N ALA A 22 9.56 3.45 -0.08
CA ALA A 22 9.33 2.66 -1.30
C ALA A 22 10.58 1.86 -1.70
N ASP A 23 11.76 2.46 -1.59
CA ASP A 23 13.04 1.81 -1.87
C ASP A 23 13.31 0.67 -0.88
N ASP A 24 13.09 0.92 0.41
CA ASP A 24 13.21 -0.08 1.48
C ASP A 24 12.26 -1.27 1.22
N VAL A 25 10.99 -0.98 0.91
CA VAL A 25 10.00 -2.02 0.58
C VAL A 25 10.45 -2.86 -0.62
N LEU A 26 10.99 -2.22 -1.66
CA LEU A 26 11.44 -2.92 -2.86
C LEU A 26 12.65 -3.82 -2.55
N GLN A 27 13.61 -3.31 -1.79
CA GLN A 27 14.78 -4.07 -1.35
C GLN A 27 14.38 -5.29 -0.52
N ASP A 28 13.56 -5.10 0.51
CA ASP A 28 13.04 -6.17 1.36
C ASP A 28 12.22 -7.20 0.56
N SER A 29 11.52 -6.73 -0.47
CA SER A 29 10.75 -7.59 -1.38
C SER A 29 11.66 -8.48 -2.20
N PHE A 30 12.75 -7.96 -2.77
CA PHE A 30 13.69 -8.78 -3.54
C PHE A 30 14.45 -9.78 -2.66
N ILE A 31 14.84 -9.38 -1.45
CA ILE A 31 15.46 -10.30 -0.48
C ILE A 31 14.48 -11.44 -0.14
N SER A 32 13.22 -11.09 0.12
CA SER A 32 12.17 -12.07 0.43
C SER A 32 11.88 -12.99 -0.76
N ALA A 33 11.83 -12.42 -1.97
CA ALA A 33 11.64 -13.17 -3.21
C ALA A 33 12.79 -14.15 -3.43
N TRP A 34 14.04 -13.72 -3.28
CA TRP A 34 15.21 -14.60 -3.42
C TRP A 34 15.13 -15.80 -2.48
N LYS A 35 14.78 -15.56 -1.20
CA LYS A 35 14.61 -16.63 -0.19
C LYS A 35 13.43 -17.55 -0.48
N ALA A 36 12.35 -17.02 -1.07
CA ALA A 36 11.13 -17.77 -1.37
C ALA A 36 11.13 -18.44 -2.75
N LEU A 37 12.03 -18.05 -3.65
CA LEU A 37 12.09 -18.51 -5.03
C LEU A 37 12.18 -20.03 -5.17
N PRO A 38 12.96 -20.78 -4.35
CA PRO A 38 12.98 -22.23 -4.43
C PRO A 38 11.64 -22.91 -4.14
N LYS A 39 10.70 -22.20 -3.48
CA LYS A 39 9.36 -22.69 -3.15
C LYS A 39 8.29 -22.20 -4.12
N PHE A 40 8.65 -21.42 -5.14
CA PHE A 40 7.70 -20.91 -6.11
C PHE A 40 7.21 -22.04 -7.03
N LYS A 41 5.93 -22.39 -6.92
CA LYS A 41 5.31 -23.51 -7.64
C LYS A 41 4.72 -23.16 -9.01
N GLY A 42 4.76 -21.90 -9.43
CA GLY A 42 4.18 -21.47 -10.71
C GLY A 42 2.64 -21.44 -10.76
N GLU A 43 1.95 -21.51 -9.62
CA GLU A 43 0.47 -21.44 -9.53
C GLU A 43 -0.10 -20.06 -9.92
N SER A 44 0.76 -19.05 -10.00
CA SER A 44 0.48 -17.73 -10.56
C SER A 44 1.64 -17.31 -11.46
N ASN A 45 1.42 -16.30 -12.32
CA ASN A 45 2.54 -15.74 -13.06
C ASN A 45 3.56 -15.11 -12.10
N PHE A 46 4.81 -15.07 -12.52
CA PHE A 46 5.93 -14.62 -11.68
C PHE A 46 5.74 -13.18 -11.18
N TYR A 47 5.18 -12.29 -12.01
CA TYR A 47 4.91 -10.91 -11.62
C TYR A 47 3.86 -10.83 -10.50
N THR A 48 2.76 -11.58 -10.57
CA THR A 48 1.73 -11.64 -9.52
C THR A 48 2.31 -12.16 -8.21
N TRP A 49 3.18 -13.16 -8.29
CA TRP A 49 3.87 -13.68 -7.11
C TRP A 49 4.82 -12.65 -6.48
N LEU A 50 5.64 -11.96 -7.29
CA LEU A 50 6.49 -10.86 -6.81
C LEU A 50 5.67 -9.70 -6.25
N PHE A 51 4.61 -9.32 -6.93
CA PHE A 51 3.76 -8.21 -6.51
C PHE A 51 3.06 -8.50 -5.18
N ARG A 52 2.68 -9.76 -4.92
CA ARG A 52 2.24 -10.19 -3.59
C ARG A 52 3.29 -9.97 -2.51
N ILE A 53 4.55 -10.28 -2.80
CA ILE A 53 5.65 -10.01 -1.85
C ILE A 53 5.75 -8.50 -1.59
N VAL A 54 5.67 -7.67 -2.63
CA VAL A 54 5.65 -6.20 -2.49
C VAL A 54 4.48 -5.70 -1.64
N CYS A 55 3.27 -6.23 -1.83
CA CYS A 55 2.13 -5.88 -0.99
C CYS A 55 2.36 -6.26 0.48
N ASN A 56 2.94 -7.44 0.74
CA ASN A 56 3.24 -7.88 2.10
C ASN A 56 4.31 -7.00 2.77
N GLN A 57 5.37 -6.62 2.04
CA GLN A 57 6.39 -5.71 2.58
C GLN A 57 5.85 -4.30 2.77
N SER A 58 5.01 -3.80 1.86
CA SER A 58 4.30 -2.54 2.03
C SER A 58 3.42 -2.55 3.28
N PHE A 59 2.71 -3.65 3.54
CA PHE A 59 1.91 -3.83 4.75
C PHE A 59 2.77 -3.79 6.02
N ALA A 60 3.90 -4.50 6.03
CA ALA A 60 4.82 -4.51 7.16
C ALA A 60 5.40 -3.10 7.42
N SER A 61 5.80 -2.39 6.36
CA SER A 61 6.32 -1.03 6.42
C SER A 61 5.29 -0.05 6.99
N LEU A 62 4.06 -0.04 6.46
CA LEU A 62 2.97 0.80 6.99
C LEU A 62 2.63 0.49 8.45
N LYS A 63 2.69 -0.79 8.85
CA LYS A 63 2.47 -1.18 10.25
C LYS A 63 3.56 -0.65 11.17
N LYS A 64 4.82 -0.67 10.72
CA LYS A 64 5.97 -0.11 11.44
C LYS A 64 5.85 1.41 11.57
N GLU A 65 5.51 2.08 10.48
CA GLU A 65 5.30 3.53 10.41
C GLU A 65 4.16 3.98 11.34
N LYS A 66 3.02 3.27 11.31
CA LYS A 66 1.88 3.58 12.18
C LYS A 66 2.26 3.46 13.66
N ARG A 67 2.97 2.39 14.04
CA ARG A 67 3.44 2.21 15.42
C ARG A 67 4.42 3.31 15.83
N TYR A 68 5.32 3.72 14.94
CA TYR A 68 6.26 4.81 15.20
C TYR A 68 5.52 6.13 15.44
N THR A 69 4.53 6.43 14.59
CA THR A 69 3.67 7.60 14.71
C THR A 69 2.89 7.63 16.03
N GLU A 70 2.32 6.49 16.44
CA GLU A 70 1.55 6.37 17.68
C GLU A 70 2.43 6.58 18.93
N ILE A 71 3.73 6.28 18.85
CA ILE A 71 4.69 6.46 19.96
C ILE A 71 5.23 7.88 20.00
N GLU A 72 5.63 8.44 18.85
CA GLU A 72 6.33 9.74 18.78
C GLU A 72 5.41 10.94 18.52
N GLY A 73 4.13 10.72 18.25
CA GLY A 73 3.13 11.78 18.08
C GLY A 73 3.26 12.62 16.80
N SER A 74 4.20 12.29 15.90
CA SER A 74 4.46 13.05 14.67
C SER A 74 4.35 12.18 13.42
N SER A 75 3.26 12.33 12.68
CA SER A 75 3.14 11.85 11.28
C SER A 75 2.84 12.96 10.28
N VAL A 76 2.39 14.12 10.74
CA VAL A 76 1.83 15.15 9.85
C VAL A 76 2.92 15.95 9.13
N ALA A 77 4.13 16.03 9.67
CA ALA A 77 5.23 16.80 9.08
C ALA A 77 5.77 16.18 7.77
N ALA A 78 5.87 14.86 7.68
CA ALA A 78 6.48 14.18 6.53
C ALA A 78 5.60 14.20 5.26
N LEU A 79 4.29 14.44 5.39
CA LEU A 79 3.36 14.55 4.24
C LEU A 79 3.45 15.91 3.54
N ASN A 80 3.94 16.96 4.22
CA ASN A 80 4.00 18.31 3.68
C ASN A 80 5.26 18.59 2.83
N GLU A 81 6.26 17.70 2.84
CA GLU A 81 7.53 17.84 2.12
C GLU A 81 7.62 16.93 0.87
N ASP A 82 6.49 16.37 0.45
CA ASP A 82 6.39 15.49 -0.72
C ASP A 82 6.66 16.30 -2.03
N PRO A 83 7.70 16.00 -2.83
CA PRO A 83 7.97 16.71 -4.10
C PRO A 83 6.95 16.45 -5.21
N PHE A 84 6.13 15.40 -5.08
CA PHE A 84 4.99 15.10 -5.93
C PHE A 84 3.70 15.78 -5.42
N PHE A 85 3.76 16.45 -4.27
CA PHE A 85 2.71 17.37 -3.83
C PHE A 85 2.71 18.61 -4.74
N ASN A 86 1.82 18.62 -5.72
CA ASN A 86 1.64 19.73 -6.65
C ASN A 86 0.86 20.92 -6.04
N GLY A 87 0.70 20.97 -4.71
CA GLY A 87 -0.11 21.98 -4.02
C GLY A 87 -1.62 21.67 -4.00
N ASP A 88 -2.07 20.52 -4.50
CA ASP A 88 -3.47 20.11 -4.41
C ASP A 88 -3.83 19.70 -2.98
N LYS A 89 -4.42 20.65 -2.24
CA LYS A 89 -4.90 20.45 -0.88
C LYS A 89 -5.84 19.23 -0.77
N ALA A 90 -6.69 19.00 -1.76
CA ALA A 90 -7.63 17.88 -1.72
C ALA A 90 -6.91 16.52 -1.77
N LEU A 91 -5.81 16.43 -2.52
CA LEU A 91 -4.99 15.23 -2.57
C LEU A 91 -4.23 15.00 -1.26
N ALA A 92 -3.69 16.06 -0.63
CA ALA A 92 -3.08 15.96 0.70
C ALA A 92 -4.08 15.47 1.75
N ASP A 93 -5.28 16.05 1.76
CA ASP A 93 -6.32 15.68 2.73
C ASP A 93 -6.79 14.23 2.49
N LEU A 94 -6.82 13.77 1.23
CA LEU A 94 -7.07 12.36 0.91
C LEU A 94 -5.96 11.44 1.44
N HIS A 95 -4.69 11.80 1.25
CA HIS A 95 -3.57 11.01 1.79
C HIS A 95 -3.58 10.96 3.32
N LYS A 96 -3.89 12.07 4.00
CA LYS A 96 -4.07 12.10 5.46
C LYS A 96 -5.23 11.21 5.92
N ALA A 97 -6.38 11.30 5.25
CA ALA A 97 -7.54 10.46 5.53
C ALA A 97 -7.23 8.97 5.36
N ILE A 98 -6.47 8.60 4.31
CA ILE A 98 -6.03 7.23 4.09
C ILE A 98 -5.07 6.79 5.21
N ALA A 99 -4.08 7.60 5.58
CA ALA A 99 -3.10 7.27 6.61
C ALA A 99 -3.76 6.98 7.99
N ALA A 100 -4.89 7.62 8.29
CA ALA A 100 -5.66 7.38 9.51
C ALA A 100 -6.37 6.00 9.55
N LEU A 101 -6.56 5.34 8.41
CA LEU A 101 -7.23 4.05 8.35
C LEU A 101 -6.42 2.93 9.04
N PRO A 102 -7.06 1.82 9.46
CA PRO A 102 -6.36 0.56 9.71
C PRO A 102 -5.53 0.13 8.50
N VAL A 103 -4.30 -0.35 8.72
CA VAL A 103 -3.33 -0.65 7.64
C VAL A 103 -3.91 -1.58 6.56
N LYS A 104 -4.71 -2.59 6.94
CA LYS A 104 -5.38 -3.47 5.95
C LYS A 104 -6.35 -2.70 5.05
N GLN A 105 -7.10 -1.74 5.61
CA GLN A 105 -8.01 -0.89 4.85
C GLN A 105 -7.25 0.06 3.94
N GLN A 106 -6.07 0.56 4.34
CA GLN A 106 -5.21 1.39 3.50
C GLN A 106 -4.81 0.66 2.22
N ILE A 107 -4.26 -0.56 2.34
CA ILE A 107 -3.82 -1.33 1.16
C ILE A 107 -4.99 -1.66 0.24
N VAL A 108 -6.11 -2.14 0.80
CA VAL A 108 -7.30 -2.45 0.01
C VAL A 108 -7.80 -1.21 -0.74
N PHE A 109 -7.85 -0.06 -0.07
CA PHE A 109 -8.26 1.19 -0.69
C PHE A 109 -7.30 1.60 -1.81
N LYS A 110 -5.99 1.62 -1.55
CA LYS A 110 -4.97 2.04 -2.53
C LYS A 110 -4.95 1.14 -3.76
N LEU A 111 -4.97 -0.18 -3.58
CA LEU A 111 -5.05 -1.13 -4.70
C LEU A 111 -6.31 -0.94 -5.54
N ARG A 112 -7.46 -0.67 -4.90
CA ARG A 112 -8.71 -0.52 -5.64
C ARG A 112 -8.82 0.84 -6.34
N TYR A 113 -8.38 1.91 -5.68
CA TYR A 113 -8.57 3.29 -6.15
C TYR A 113 -7.42 3.78 -7.05
N PHE A 114 -6.16 3.62 -6.63
CA PHE A 114 -5.00 4.13 -7.39
C PHE A 114 -4.42 3.15 -8.41
N ASN A 115 -4.61 1.85 -8.18
CA ASN A 115 -4.14 0.80 -9.08
C ASN A 115 -5.29 0.22 -9.92
N GLU A 116 -6.53 0.69 -9.70
CA GLU A 116 -7.76 0.23 -10.37
C GLU A 116 -7.94 -1.29 -10.37
N MET A 117 -7.31 -1.98 -9.41
CA MET A 117 -7.19 -3.43 -9.44
C MET A 117 -8.58 -4.07 -9.20
N PRO A 118 -8.99 -5.03 -10.03
CA PRO A 118 -10.25 -5.73 -9.82
C PRO A 118 -10.15 -6.70 -8.65
N TYR A 119 -11.27 -6.92 -7.94
CA TYR A 119 -11.31 -7.73 -6.71
C TYR A 119 -10.77 -9.15 -6.91
N HIS A 120 -11.03 -9.79 -8.06
CA HIS A 120 -10.51 -11.13 -8.34
C HIS A 120 -8.97 -11.19 -8.41
N GLN A 121 -8.30 -10.11 -8.80
CA GLN A 121 -6.84 -10.01 -8.75
C GLN A 121 -6.35 -9.70 -7.35
N MET A 122 -7.01 -8.76 -6.66
CA MET A 122 -6.69 -8.43 -5.27
C MET A 122 -6.81 -9.66 -4.36
N SER A 123 -7.80 -10.53 -4.61
CA SER A 123 -7.99 -11.80 -3.90
C SER A 123 -6.78 -12.72 -3.99
N LYS A 124 -6.15 -12.81 -5.18
CA LYS A 124 -4.93 -13.60 -5.39
C LYS A 124 -3.72 -12.99 -4.71
N VAL A 125 -3.62 -11.67 -4.70
CA VAL A 125 -2.48 -10.93 -4.14
C VAL A 125 -2.55 -10.85 -2.61
N LEU A 126 -3.73 -10.62 -2.05
CA LEU A 126 -3.95 -10.45 -0.60
C LEU A 126 -4.42 -11.72 0.11
N GLU A 127 -4.58 -12.83 -0.62
CA GLU A 127 -4.96 -14.14 -0.10
C GLU A 127 -6.23 -14.09 0.76
N THR A 128 -7.27 -13.42 0.27
CA THR A 128 -8.55 -13.27 0.98
C THR A 128 -9.72 -13.19 0.00
N SER A 129 -10.94 -13.44 0.48
CA SER A 129 -12.10 -13.51 -0.41
C SER A 129 -12.48 -12.13 -1.00
N GLU A 130 -13.03 -12.12 -2.21
CA GLU A 130 -13.54 -10.89 -2.82
C GLU A 130 -14.61 -10.20 -1.96
N GLY A 131 -15.42 -10.97 -1.23
CA GLY A 131 -16.41 -10.44 -0.30
C GLY A 131 -15.76 -9.65 0.84
N ALA A 132 -14.69 -10.18 1.43
CA ALA A 132 -13.93 -9.48 2.47
C ALA A 132 -13.27 -8.21 1.92
N LEU A 133 -12.76 -8.23 0.69
CA LEU A 133 -12.18 -7.06 0.03
C LEU A 133 -13.22 -5.97 -0.24
N LYS A 134 -14.40 -6.34 -0.76
CA LYS A 134 -15.52 -5.42 -1.00
C LYS A 134 -15.97 -4.75 0.29
N ALA A 135 -16.14 -5.52 1.36
CA ALA A 135 -16.50 -4.99 2.67
C ALA A 135 -15.41 -4.06 3.23
N SER A 136 -14.14 -4.47 3.17
CA SER A 136 -13.00 -3.67 3.62
C SER A 136 -12.92 -2.34 2.85
N TYR A 137 -13.06 -2.37 1.53
CA TYR A 137 -13.08 -1.17 0.68
C TYR A 137 -14.25 -0.25 1.02
N HIS A 138 -15.46 -0.80 1.17
CA HIS A 138 -16.64 -0.03 1.55
C HIS A 138 -16.42 0.70 2.88
N HIS A 139 -15.94 0.00 3.91
CA HIS A 139 -15.64 0.61 5.20
C HIS A 139 -14.53 1.66 5.12
N ALA A 140 -13.49 1.43 4.32
CA ALA A 140 -12.42 2.40 4.09
C ALA A 140 -12.97 3.68 3.44
N LYS A 141 -13.78 3.54 2.37
CA LYS A 141 -14.41 4.65 1.66
C LYS A 141 -15.32 5.48 2.57
N GLU A 142 -16.15 4.83 3.39
CA GLU A 142 -17.03 5.53 4.32
C GLU A 142 -16.26 6.31 5.40
N LYS A 143 -15.14 5.77 5.90
CA LYS A 143 -14.29 6.48 6.86
C LYS A 143 -13.62 7.71 6.24
N ILE A 144 -13.10 7.58 5.02
CA ILE A 144 -12.53 8.70 4.27
C ILE A 144 -13.61 9.76 4.03
N LYS A 145 -14.79 9.36 3.54
CA LYS A 145 -15.89 10.31 3.32
C LYS A 145 -16.25 11.10 4.58
N LYS A 146 -16.27 10.42 5.75
CA LYS A 146 -16.55 11.06 7.03
C LYS A 146 -15.46 12.05 7.46
N SER A 147 -14.17 11.78 7.19
CA SER A 147 -13.11 12.72 7.56
C SER A 147 -13.26 14.07 6.84
N PHE A 148 -13.65 14.04 5.55
CA PHE A 148 -13.91 15.25 4.76
C PHE A 148 -15.20 15.99 5.14
N GLN A 149 -16.10 15.39 5.91
CA GLN A 149 -17.32 16.03 6.40
C GLN A 149 -17.15 16.69 7.78
N LEU A 150 -16.02 16.42 8.44
CA LEU A 150 -15.70 16.93 9.77
C LEU A 150 -14.75 18.14 9.73
N ASP A 151 -14.24 18.48 8.54
CA ASP A 151 -13.46 19.69 8.22
C ASP A 151 -14.37 20.79 7.64
#